data_AF-A0A7W8ZR58-F1
#
_entry.id   AF-A0A7W8ZR58-F1
#
_cell.length_a   1.000
_cell.length_b   1.000
_cell.length_c   1.000
_cell.angle_alpha   90.00
_cell.angle_beta   90.00
_cell.angle_gamma   90.00
#
_symmetry.space_group_name_H-M   'P 1'
#
loop_
_entity.id
_entity.type
_entity.pdbx_description
1 polymer ?
#
loop_
_entity_poly.entity_id
_entity_poly.type
_entity_poly.pdbx_seq_one_letter_code
_entity_poly.pdbx_strand_id
1 'polypeptide(L)'
;MKSLPLLKIIAFYLLLGITLLLLGHGLIDWTSIEKNHNSLMNFHIFLDLTFMVIGSIIIFFSIRFYQRDQETTALNYQKLFHTSPLAIYVMAKENFKILSVNKAMTKLYGYSEQEFLQMTSFDIRPEEEHERIKNFMYLYGEQDPESVVWLHQKKNGERFYVKTTFHRIPLIKNEAYLVMVVDIDKSIKDEKKINDLIHLYETVNHATNDVIWDYDVVNDRVKWMQGYNETYGYTKESSPDISAAMQKIHPDDRLLVMASFQKIFTDKQKYFFAEYRYRCADGSFKYIRDRGFAIFDSDGEPIRMIGAMQDIDKQKKYEQQLLNQNEQLKEIAWLNSHQVRRPLSNILALISLIKDSENGEDILEFIDFLAVSSKELDDAVVMINKQTMEGKDVQLSKDIA
;
A
#
# COMPACT_ATOMS: atom_id res chain seq x y z
N MET A 1 21.54 -29.36 -35.55
CA MET A 1 22.98 -29.03 -35.75
C MET A 1 23.97 -30.00 -35.05
N LYS A 2 23.63 -31.27 -34.79
CA LYS A 2 24.45 -32.20 -33.96
C LYS A 2 25.22 -33.31 -34.72
N SER A 3 25.38 -33.23 -36.05
CA SER A 3 26.14 -34.24 -36.82
C SER A 3 27.59 -33.87 -37.13
N LEU A 4 27.99 -32.61 -36.93
CA LEU A 4 29.33 -32.11 -37.25
C LEU A 4 30.51 -32.88 -36.59
N PRO A 5 30.43 -33.34 -35.32
CA PRO A 5 31.55 -34.04 -34.71
C PRO A 5 31.71 -35.46 -35.26
N LEU A 6 30.59 -36.17 -35.49
CA LEU A 6 30.62 -37.52 -36.05
C LEU A 6 31.17 -37.52 -37.48
N LEU A 7 30.74 -36.54 -38.30
CA LEU A 7 31.23 -36.40 -39.68
C LEU A 7 32.72 -36.07 -39.73
N LYS A 8 33.22 -35.25 -38.79
CA LYS A 8 34.65 -34.93 -38.67
C LYS A 8 35.48 -36.14 -38.23
N ILE A 9 34.97 -36.95 -37.31
CA ILE A 9 35.63 -38.19 -36.88
C ILE A 9 35.68 -39.19 -38.05
N ILE A 10 34.58 -39.37 -38.77
CA ILE A 10 34.52 -40.24 -39.95
C ILE A 10 35.46 -39.73 -41.06
N ALA A 11 35.45 -38.43 -41.34
CA ALA A 11 36.33 -37.83 -42.35
C ALA A 11 37.82 -37.94 -41.98
N PHE A 12 38.18 -37.74 -40.70
CA PHE A 12 39.54 -37.93 -40.21
C PHE A 12 39.98 -39.39 -40.31
N TYR A 13 39.08 -40.34 -40.00
CA TYR A 13 39.36 -41.77 -40.11
C TYR A 13 39.54 -42.22 -41.56
N LEU A 14 38.71 -41.72 -42.48
CA LEU A 14 38.87 -41.92 -43.92
C LEU A 14 40.19 -41.35 -44.42
N LEU A 15 40.55 -40.13 -44.02
CA LEU A 15 41.83 -39.52 -44.35
C LEU A 15 43.01 -40.32 -43.80
N LEU A 16 42.95 -40.76 -42.54
CA LEU A 16 44.00 -41.58 -41.92
C LEU A 16 44.16 -42.92 -42.67
N GLY A 17 43.05 -43.58 -42.99
CA GLY A 17 43.04 -44.84 -43.75
C GLY A 17 43.59 -44.67 -45.15
N ILE A 18 43.21 -43.61 -45.88
CA ILE A 18 43.75 -43.30 -47.21
C ILE A 18 45.25 -43.00 -47.12
N THR A 19 45.69 -42.19 -46.15
CA THR A 19 47.11 -41.84 -45.98
C THR A 19 47.96 -43.08 -45.66
N LEU A 20 47.45 -43.99 -44.84
CA LEU A 20 48.13 -45.26 -44.51
C LEU A 20 48.15 -46.24 -45.68
N LEU A 21 47.08 -46.32 -46.47
CA LEU A 21 47.07 -47.10 -47.72
C LEU A 21 48.12 -46.59 -48.71
N LEU A 22 48.20 -45.28 -48.91
CA LEU A 22 49.17 -44.66 -49.83
C LEU A 22 50.61 -44.79 -49.33
N LEU A 23 50.86 -44.54 -48.05
CA LEU A 23 52.20 -44.71 -47.45
C LEU A 23 52.62 -46.17 -47.39
N GLY A 24 51.67 -47.08 -47.11
CA GLY A 24 51.88 -48.51 -47.12
C GLY A 24 52.35 -48.99 -48.49
N HIS A 25 51.62 -48.62 -49.55
CA HIS A 25 52.01 -48.94 -50.92
C HIS A 25 53.40 -48.39 -51.29
N GLY A 26 53.69 -47.13 -50.96
CA GLY A 26 55.00 -46.53 -51.25
C GLY A 26 56.17 -47.18 -50.49
N LEU A 27 55.95 -47.60 -49.23
CA LEU A 27 56.95 -48.33 -48.43
C LEU A 27 57.16 -49.75 -48.95
N ILE A 28 56.11 -50.41 -49.42
CA ILE A 28 56.17 -51.74 -50.04
C ILE A 28 56.99 -51.69 -51.33
N ASP A 29 56.71 -50.73 -52.22
CA ASP A 29 57.47 -50.56 -53.46
C ASP A 29 58.95 -50.27 -53.17
N TRP A 30 59.26 -49.45 -52.16
CA TRP A 30 60.62 -49.15 -51.73
C TRP A 30 61.37 -50.36 -51.13
N THR A 31 60.67 -51.22 -50.38
CA THR A 31 61.26 -52.40 -49.71
C THR A 31 61.27 -53.66 -50.57
N SER A 32 60.47 -53.69 -51.64
CA SER A 32 60.37 -54.82 -52.59
C SER A 32 61.62 -55.02 -53.44
N ILE A 33 62.54 -54.06 -53.44
CA ILE A 33 63.74 -54.04 -54.28
C ILE A 33 64.73 -55.17 -53.89
N GLU A 34 64.66 -55.78 -52.69
CA GLU A 34 65.63 -56.81 -52.25
C GLU A 34 65.12 -57.95 -51.32
N LYS A 35 63.80 -58.20 -51.14
CA LYS A 35 63.32 -59.22 -50.16
C LYS A 35 62.38 -60.31 -50.68
N ASN A 36 62.49 -61.48 -50.03
CA ASN A 36 61.73 -62.72 -50.25
C ASN A 36 60.21 -62.54 -50.08
N HIS A 37 59.40 -63.23 -50.88
CA HIS A 37 57.93 -63.06 -50.98
C HIS A 37 57.19 -63.18 -49.64
N ASN A 38 57.65 -64.07 -48.75
CA ASN A 38 57.08 -64.26 -47.41
C ASN A 38 57.27 -63.04 -46.49
N SER A 39 58.35 -62.26 -46.64
CA SER A 39 58.59 -61.08 -45.82
C SER A 39 57.67 -59.91 -46.18
N LEU A 40 57.28 -59.81 -47.46
CA LEU A 40 56.30 -58.84 -47.95
C LEU A 40 54.90 -59.14 -47.40
N MET A 41 54.47 -60.39 -47.44
CA MET A 41 53.14 -60.79 -46.96
C MET A 41 53.00 -60.59 -45.44
N ASN A 42 54.05 -60.91 -44.66
CA ASN A 42 54.06 -60.63 -43.22
C ASN A 42 54.03 -59.13 -42.92
N PHE A 43 54.63 -58.29 -43.76
CA PHE A 43 54.59 -56.84 -43.61
C PHE A 43 53.20 -56.27 -43.89
N HIS A 44 52.50 -56.77 -44.92
CA HIS A 44 51.10 -56.42 -45.19
C HIS A 44 50.18 -56.74 -44.00
N ILE A 45 50.27 -57.97 -43.50
CA ILE A 45 49.47 -58.41 -42.34
C ILE A 45 49.76 -57.52 -41.13
N PHE A 46 51.03 -57.18 -40.89
CA PHE A 46 51.40 -56.29 -39.80
C PHE A 46 50.81 -54.87 -39.97
N LEU A 47 50.87 -54.31 -41.18
CA LEU A 47 50.34 -52.98 -41.47
C LEU A 47 48.81 -52.93 -41.25
N ASP A 48 48.09 -53.94 -41.74
CA ASP A 48 46.64 -54.05 -41.60
C ASP A 48 46.23 -54.24 -40.14
N LEU A 49 46.95 -55.08 -39.37
CA LEU A 49 46.71 -55.24 -37.94
C LEU A 49 46.95 -53.94 -37.18
N THR A 50 48.02 -53.22 -37.53
CA THR A 50 48.37 -51.95 -36.90
C THR A 50 47.30 -50.89 -37.18
N PHE A 51 46.79 -50.83 -38.40
CA PHE A 51 45.66 -49.96 -38.76
C PHE A 51 44.38 -50.33 -37.99
N MET A 52 44.02 -51.63 -37.94
CA MET A 52 42.85 -52.09 -37.18
C MET A 52 42.96 -51.73 -35.69
N VAL A 53 44.14 -51.88 -35.09
CA VAL A 53 44.37 -51.58 -33.67
C VAL A 53 44.31 -50.08 -33.41
N ILE A 54 45.05 -49.25 -34.17
CA ILE A 54 45.02 -47.78 -34.02
C ILE A 54 43.62 -47.24 -34.25
N GLY A 55 42.96 -47.75 -35.30
CA GLY A 55 41.62 -47.37 -35.66
C GLY A 55 40.59 -47.70 -34.57
N SER A 56 40.65 -48.92 -34.02
CA SER A 56 39.79 -49.34 -32.92
C SER A 56 39.99 -48.49 -31.66
N ILE A 57 41.23 -48.12 -31.35
CA ILE A 57 41.57 -47.23 -30.22
C ILE A 57 40.94 -45.84 -30.41
N ILE A 58 41.07 -45.24 -31.61
CA ILE A 58 40.51 -43.92 -31.91
C ILE A 58 38.99 -43.92 -31.81
N ILE A 59 38.32 -44.95 -32.37
CA ILE A 59 36.85 -45.08 -32.29
C ILE A 59 36.41 -45.23 -30.84
N PHE A 60 37.09 -46.08 -30.06
CA PHE A 60 36.79 -46.29 -28.64
C PHE A 60 36.89 -44.97 -27.85
N PHE A 61 37.98 -44.23 -27.99
CA PHE A 61 38.15 -42.94 -27.30
C PHE A 61 37.15 -41.88 -27.79
N SER A 62 36.80 -41.87 -29.07
CA SER A 62 35.81 -40.94 -29.62
C SER A 62 34.41 -41.19 -29.06
N ILE A 63 33.99 -42.46 -28.98
CA ILE A 63 32.72 -42.85 -28.36
C ILE A 63 32.72 -42.47 -26.88
N ARG A 64 33.79 -42.80 -26.15
CA ARG A 64 33.93 -42.46 -24.73
C ARG A 64 33.89 -40.95 -24.48
N PHE A 65 34.56 -40.16 -25.31
CA PHE A 65 34.53 -38.70 -25.22
C PHE A 65 33.12 -38.16 -25.46
N TYR A 66 32.42 -38.66 -26.49
CA TYR A 66 31.05 -38.26 -26.80
C TYR A 66 30.06 -38.63 -25.70
N GLN A 67 30.17 -39.84 -25.13
CA GLN A 67 29.36 -40.26 -23.97
C GLN A 67 29.58 -39.34 -22.77
N ARG A 68 30.84 -39.05 -22.45
CA ARG A 68 31.20 -38.17 -21.32
C ARG A 68 30.72 -36.73 -21.52
N ASP A 69 30.74 -36.21 -22.75
CA ASP A 69 30.19 -34.90 -23.08
C ASP A 69 28.66 -34.86 -22.87
N GLN A 70 27.95 -35.90 -23.29
CA GLN A 70 26.51 -36.03 -23.04
C GLN A 70 26.18 -36.14 -21.56
N GLU A 71 26.91 -36.96 -20.80
CA GLU A 71 26.75 -37.10 -19.35
C GLU A 71 27.00 -35.77 -18.63
N THR A 72 28.04 -35.04 -19.01
CA THR A 72 28.38 -33.72 -18.44
C THR A 72 27.28 -32.71 -18.73
N THR A 73 26.79 -32.68 -19.97
CA THR A 73 25.71 -31.80 -20.39
C THR A 73 24.41 -32.12 -19.64
N ALA A 74 24.04 -33.40 -19.51
CA ALA A 74 22.86 -33.83 -18.77
C ALA A 74 22.95 -33.47 -17.27
N LEU A 75 24.13 -33.68 -16.66
CA LEU A 75 24.38 -33.31 -15.28
C LEU A 75 24.27 -31.80 -15.06
N ASN A 76 24.76 -30.99 -16.01
CA ASN A 76 24.64 -29.53 -15.95
C ASN A 76 23.18 -29.08 -16.02
N TYR A 77 22.36 -29.65 -16.90
CA TYR A 77 20.92 -29.32 -16.96
C TYR A 77 20.18 -29.76 -15.69
N GLN A 78 20.46 -30.94 -15.15
CA GLN A 78 19.90 -31.37 -13.87
C GLN A 78 20.31 -30.42 -12.75
N LYS A 79 21.58 -30.00 -12.68
CA LYS A 79 22.03 -29.03 -11.70
C LYS A 79 21.25 -27.72 -11.82
N LEU A 80 21.17 -27.13 -13.02
CA LEU A 80 20.41 -25.89 -13.24
C LEU A 80 18.95 -25.99 -12.77
N PHE A 81 18.29 -27.11 -13.09
CA PHE A 81 16.92 -27.36 -12.64
C PHE A 81 16.82 -27.44 -11.11
N HIS A 82 17.66 -28.26 -10.46
CA HIS A 82 17.62 -28.48 -9.01
C HIS A 82 18.16 -27.30 -8.18
N THR A 83 19.05 -26.48 -8.74
CA THR A 83 19.60 -25.29 -8.06
C THR A 83 18.83 -24.02 -8.36
N SER A 84 17.87 -24.05 -9.29
CA SER A 84 17.00 -22.90 -9.56
C SER A 84 16.29 -22.47 -8.27
N PRO A 85 16.31 -21.18 -7.91
CA PRO A 85 15.59 -20.67 -6.75
C PRO A 85 14.07 -20.63 -6.99
N LEU A 86 13.64 -20.68 -8.25
CA LEU A 86 12.23 -20.74 -8.62
C LEU A 86 11.72 -22.16 -8.47
N ALA A 87 10.48 -22.31 -8.01
CA ALA A 87 9.82 -23.60 -7.92
C ALA A 87 9.42 -24.06 -9.33
N ILE A 88 9.95 -25.20 -9.77
CA ILE A 88 9.72 -25.75 -11.11
C ILE A 88 9.35 -27.23 -11.01
N TYR A 89 8.31 -27.62 -11.75
CA TYR A 89 7.96 -29.02 -11.95
C TYR A 89 7.70 -29.34 -13.41
N VAL A 90 7.84 -30.60 -13.77
CA VAL A 90 7.49 -31.14 -15.09
C VAL A 90 6.29 -32.04 -14.92
N MET A 91 5.28 -31.90 -15.78
CA MET A 91 4.09 -32.75 -15.77
C MET A 91 3.78 -33.33 -17.15
N ALA A 92 3.23 -34.54 -17.18
CA ALA A 92 2.77 -35.18 -18.41
C ALA A 92 1.52 -34.49 -18.95
N LYS A 93 1.43 -34.32 -20.28
CA LYS A 93 0.27 -33.71 -20.92
C LYS A 93 -1.00 -34.57 -20.83
N GLU A 94 -0.87 -35.89 -20.92
CA GLU A 94 -2.00 -36.82 -21.03
C GLU A 94 -2.83 -36.93 -19.74
N ASN A 95 -2.15 -37.02 -18.58
CA ASN A 95 -2.79 -37.31 -17.29
C ASN A 95 -2.39 -36.33 -16.18
N PHE A 96 -1.66 -35.27 -16.52
CA PHE A 96 -1.17 -34.26 -15.57
C PHE A 96 -0.31 -34.82 -14.43
N LYS A 97 0.23 -36.03 -14.57
CA LYS A 97 1.12 -36.65 -13.59
C LYS A 97 2.41 -35.85 -13.49
N ILE A 98 2.86 -35.58 -12.27
CA ILE A 98 4.13 -34.88 -12.05
C ILE A 98 5.27 -35.87 -12.32
N LEU A 99 6.13 -35.52 -13.28
CA LEU A 99 7.25 -36.32 -13.76
C LEU A 99 8.57 -35.96 -13.09
N SER A 100 8.71 -34.71 -12.63
CA SER A 100 9.91 -34.22 -11.95
C SER A 100 9.61 -32.93 -11.19
N VAL A 101 10.32 -32.69 -10.09
CA VAL A 101 10.27 -31.46 -9.30
C VAL A 101 11.67 -31.03 -8.90
N ASN A 102 11.89 -29.73 -8.77
CA ASN A 102 13.15 -29.24 -8.24
C ASN A 102 13.12 -29.05 -6.72
N LYS A 103 14.27 -28.69 -6.12
CA LYS A 103 14.38 -28.49 -4.66
C LYS A 103 13.55 -27.31 -4.15
N ALA A 104 13.32 -26.30 -5.00
CA ALA A 104 12.48 -25.17 -4.63
C ALA A 104 11.00 -25.58 -4.50
N MET A 105 10.50 -26.48 -5.35
CA MET A 105 9.15 -27.06 -5.20
C MET A 105 8.97 -27.79 -3.87
N THR A 106 9.90 -28.67 -3.50
CA THR A 106 9.81 -29.43 -2.25
C THR A 106 9.82 -28.52 -1.03
N LYS A 107 10.66 -27.47 -1.05
CA LYS A 107 10.69 -26.45 0.00
C LYS A 107 9.41 -25.62 0.07
N LEU A 108 8.85 -25.22 -1.08
CA LEU A 108 7.67 -24.34 -1.13
C LEU A 108 6.39 -25.05 -0.68
N TYR A 109 6.20 -26.29 -1.11
CA TYR A 109 4.95 -27.04 -0.86
C TYR A 109 5.02 -28.02 0.31
N GLY A 110 6.22 -28.40 0.76
CA GLY A 110 6.44 -29.31 1.88
C GLY A 110 6.31 -30.81 1.56
N TYR A 111 6.08 -31.18 0.30
CA TYR A 111 6.15 -32.58 -0.14
C TYR A 111 7.59 -32.96 -0.51
N SER A 112 7.93 -34.22 -0.31
CA SER A 112 9.14 -34.81 -0.84
C SER A 112 9.04 -35.02 -2.36
N GLU A 113 10.18 -35.15 -3.04
CA GLU A 113 10.21 -35.47 -4.47
C GLU A 113 9.48 -36.78 -4.79
N GLN A 114 9.65 -37.81 -3.95
CA GLN A 114 8.99 -39.10 -4.14
C GLN A 114 7.47 -39.01 -4.03
N GLU A 115 6.95 -38.20 -3.10
CA GLU A 115 5.52 -37.93 -2.98
C GLU A 115 5.00 -37.22 -4.23
N PHE A 116 5.69 -36.18 -4.70
CA PHE A 116 5.31 -35.48 -5.92
C PHE A 116 5.23 -36.39 -7.15
N LEU A 117 6.16 -37.34 -7.31
CA LEU A 117 6.15 -38.27 -8.45
C LEU A 117 4.96 -39.25 -8.45
N GLN A 118 4.26 -39.39 -7.33
CA GLN A 118 3.03 -40.16 -7.22
C GLN A 118 1.77 -39.29 -7.41
N MET A 119 1.93 -37.98 -7.42
CA MET A 119 0.86 -37.00 -7.54
C MET A 119 0.64 -36.53 -8.98
N THR A 120 -0.50 -35.91 -9.18
CA THR A 120 -0.88 -35.13 -10.35
C THR A 120 -0.89 -33.65 -10.01
N SER A 121 -0.98 -32.81 -11.05
CA SER A 121 -1.13 -31.38 -10.86
C SER A 121 -2.44 -31.02 -10.11
N PHE A 122 -3.44 -31.90 -10.08
CA PHE A 122 -4.68 -31.67 -9.33
C PHE A 122 -4.47 -31.75 -7.81
N ASP A 123 -3.57 -32.62 -7.35
CA ASP A 123 -3.35 -32.88 -5.93
C ASP A 123 -2.72 -31.70 -5.16
N ILE A 124 -2.09 -30.76 -5.89
CA ILE A 124 -1.53 -29.52 -5.32
C ILE A 124 -2.49 -28.33 -5.40
N ARG A 125 -3.75 -28.58 -5.76
CA ARG A 125 -4.80 -27.57 -5.97
C ARG A 125 -6.08 -27.97 -5.22
N PRO A 126 -6.82 -27.00 -4.65
CA PRO A 126 -8.17 -27.26 -4.15
C PRO A 126 -9.10 -27.76 -5.27
N GLU A 127 -10.12 -28.53 -4.91
CA GLU A 127 -11.07 -29.14 -5.87
C GLU A 127 -11.75 -28.12 -6.80
N GLU A 128 -12.02 -26.91 -6.30
CA GLU A 128 -12.63 -25.82 -7.08
C GLU A 128 -11.77 -25.34 -8.27
N GLU A 129 -10.46 -25.59 -8.25
CA GLU A 129 -9.54 -25.20 -9.34
C GLU A 129 -9.37 -26.32 -10.39
N HIS A 130 -9.88 -27.53 -10.15
CA HIS A 130 -9.65 -28.70 -11.00
C HIS A 130 -10.27 -28.54 -12.40
N GLU A 131 -11.50 -28.05 -12.49
CA GLU A 131 -12.15 -27.79 -13.79
C GLU A 131 -11.50 -26.61 -14.52
N ARG A 132 -11.06 -25.60 -13.77
CA ARG A 132 -10.40 -24.42 -14.33
C ARG A 132 -9.09 -24.76 -15.02
N ILE A 133 -8.25 -25.62 -14.41
CA ILE A 133 -6.99 -26.04 -15.03
C ILE A 133 -7.21 -26.96 -16.24
N LYS A 134 -8.23 -27.84 -16.22
CA LYS A 134 -8.59 -28.66 -17.39
C LYS A 134 -8.97 -27.78 -18.59
N ASN A 135 -9.87 -26.82 -18.37
CA ASN A 135 -10.32 -25.90 -19.42
C ASN A 135 -9.17 -25.06 -19.96
N PHE A 136 -8.31 -24.55 -19.07
CA PHE A 136 -7.13 -23.79 -19.47
C PHE A 136 -6.18 -24.61 -20.34
N MET A 137 -5.92 -25.87 -19.96
CA MET A 137 -5.03 -26.76 -20.71
C MET A 137 -5.63 -27.17 -22.06
N TYR A 138 -6.94 -27.35 -22.13
CA TYR A 138 -7.65 -27.62 -23.37
C TYR A 138 -7.57 -26.44 -24.35
N LEU A 139 -7.77 -25.21 -23.86
CA LEU A 139 -7.81 -24.00 -24.70
C LEU A 139 -6.41 -23.52 -25.10
N TYR A 140 -5.44 -23.57 -24.19
CA TYR A 140 -4.16 -22.89 -24.36
C TYR A 140 -2.95 -23.81 -24.31
N GLY A 141 -3.10 -25.11 -24.03
CA GLY A 141 -1.98 -26.04 -23.91
C GLY A 141 -1.13 -26.18 -25.17
N GLU A 142 -1.67 -25.80 -26.33
CA GLU A 142 -0.95 -25.82 -27.61
C GLU A 142 -0.12 -24.54 -27.89
N GLN A 143 -0.32 -23.44 -27.15
CA GLN A 143 0.16 -22.10 -27.53
C GLN A 143 1.13 -21.43 -26.53
N ASP A 144 1.79 -22.18 -25.64
CA ASP A 144 2.66 -21.64 -24.57
C ASP A 144 2.03 -20.42 -23.86
N PRO A 145 0.99 -20.64 -23.03
CA PRO A 145 0.15 -19.56 -22.54
C PRO A 145 0.91 -18.57 -21.66
N GLU A 146 0.42 -17.31 -21.67
CA GLU A 146 0.81 -16.32 -20.68
C GLU A 146 0.65 -16.86 -19.25
N SER A 147 1.44 -16.29 -18.34
CA SER A 147 1.42 -16.65 -16.93
C SER A 147 0.04 -16.42 -16.29
N VAL A 148 -0.51 -17.41 -15.59
CA VAL A 148 -1.84 -17.37 -14.96
C VAL A 148 -1.75 -17.52 -13.45
N VAL A 149 -2.65 -16.87 -12.72
CA VAL A 149 -2.77 -16.99 -11.27
C VAL A 149 -3.72 -18.12 -10.88
N TRP A 150 -3.26 -18.99 -9.98
CA TRP A 150 -3.97 -20.16 -9.46
C TRP A 150 -3.99 -20.15 -7.94
N LEU A 151 -5.02 -20.78 -7.38
CA LEU A 151 -5.03 -21.13 -5.97
C LEU A 151 -4.43 -22.53 -5.80
N HIS A 152 -3.32 -22.64 -5.08
CA HIS A 152 -2.67 -23.90 -4.78
C HIS A 152 -2.80 -24.24 -3.29
N GLN A 153 -2.51 -25.50 -2.94
CA GLN A 153 -2.54 -26.01 -1.58
C GLN A 153 -1.24 -26.75 -1.25
N LYS A 154 -0.68 -26.45 -0.08
CA LYS A 154 0.52 -27.12 0.46
C LYS A 154 0.15 -28.40 1.21
N LYS A 155 1.16 -29.20 1.57
CA LYS A 155 0.98 -30.45 2.35
C LYS A 155 0.30 -30.27 3.70
N ASN A 156 0.56 -29.14 4.36
CA ASN A 156 -0.05 -28.78 5.65
C ASN A 156 -1.51 -28.28 5.51
N GLY A 157 -2.06 -28.21 4.29
CA GLY A 157 -3.40 -27.69 4.02
C GLY A 157 -3.48 -26.18 3.78
N GLU A 158 -2.37 -25.44 3.91
CA GLU A 158 -2.33 -24.00 3.65
C GLU A 158 -2.61 -23.72 2.17
N ARG A 159 -3.61 -22.88 1.91
CA ARG A 159 -3.96 -22.39 0.57
C ARG A 159 -3.26 -21.06 0.30
N PHE A 160 -2.71 -20.91 -0.90
CA PHE A 160 -1.94 -19.73 -1.27
C PHE A 160 -2.01 -19.49 -2.78
N TYR A 161 -1.90 -18.21 -3.17
CA TYR A 161 -1.93 -17.83 -4.58
C TYR A 161 -0.56 -17.95 -5.21
N VAL A 162 -0.52 -18.57 -6.38
CA VAL A 162 0.68 -18.70 -7.19
C VAL A 162 0.43 -18.21 -8.60
N LYS A 163 1.46 -17.59 -9.19
CA LYS A 163 1.50 -17.31 -10.62
C LYS A 163 2.29 -18.42 -11.30
N THR A 164 1.66 -19.16 -12.22
CA THR A 164 2.33 -20.22 -12.97
C THR A 164 2.50 -19.89 -14.43
N THR A 165 3.63 -20.31 -15.00
CA THR A 165 3.91 -20.21 -16.44
C THR A 165 4.15 -21.62 -16.98
N PHE A 166 3.49 -21.96 -18.08
CA PHE A 166 3.54 -23.28 -18.68
C PHE A 166 4.32 -23.23 -19.99
N HIS A 167 5.32 -24.08 -20.12
CA HIS A 167 6.10 -24.24 -21.34
C HIS A 167 6.01 -25.68 -21.84
N ARG A 168 5.60 -25.87 -23.09
CA ARG A 168 5.53 -27.20 -23.69
C ARG A 168 6.91 -27.70 -24.06
N ILE A 169 7.18 -28.98 -23.77
CA ILE A 169 8.40 -29.69 -24.14
C ILE A 169 8.03 -30.82 -25.12
N PRO A 170 8.14 -30.59 -26.45
CA PRO A 170 7.74 -31.55 -27.47
C PRO A 170 8.73 -32.73 -27.65
N LEU A 171 9.96 -32.62 -27.14
CA LEU A 171 11.04 -33.59 -27.36
C LEU A 171 11.02 -34.80 -26.39
N ILE A 172 10.06 -34.87 -25.46
CA ILE A 172 9.90 -35.99 -24.53
C ILE A 172 8.85 -36.95 -25.11
N LYS A 173 9.12 -38.26 -25.04
CA LYS A 173 8.36 -39.37 -25.69
C LYS A 173 6.82 -39.34 -25.47
N ASN A 174 6.33 -38.54 -24.52
CA ASN A 174 4.91 -38.42 -24.15
C ASN A 174 4.39 -36.96 -24.05
N GLU A 175 5.09 -35.95 -24.59
CA GLU A 175 4.78 -34.51 -24.44
C GLU A 175 4.58 -34.05 -22.98
N ALA A 176 5.42 -33.12 -22.52
CA ALA A 176 5.36 -32.63 -21.15
C ALA A 176 5.23 -31.11 -21.10
N TYR A 177 4.77 -30.60 -19.96
CA TYR A 177 4.84 -29.19 -19.63
C TYR A 177 5.88 -28.98 -18.52
N LEU A 178 6.78 -28.02 -18.72
CA LEU A 178 7.56 -27.43 -17.65
C LEU A 178 6.78 -26.27 -17.08
N VAL A 179 6.51 -26.32 -15.78
CA VAL A 179 5.70 -25.34 -15.07
C VAL A 179 6.58 -24.64 -14.06
N MET A 180 6.71 -23.33 -14.23
CA MET A 180 7.33 -22.46 -13.23
C MET A 180 6.25 -21.92 -12.31
N VAL A 181 6.52 -21.89 -11.01
CA VAL A 181 5.60 -21.45 -9.96
C VAL A 181 6.25 -20.33 -9.16
N VAL A 182 5.54 -19.21 -9.06
CA VAL A 182 5.94 -18.06 -8.24
C VAL A 182 4.86 -17.85 -7.17
N ASP A 183 5.25 -17.88 -5.90
CA ASP A 183 4.37 -17.48 -4.79
C ASP A 183 4.13 -15.97 -4.85
N ILE A 184 2.86 -15.57 -4.96
CA ILE A 184 2.44 -14.17 -5.02
C ILE A 184 1.53 -13.79 -3.86
N ASP A 185 1.29 -14.69 -2.90
CA ASP A 185 0.35 -14.47 -1.81
C ASP A 185 0.77 -13.28 -0.93
N LYS A 186 2.08 -13.15 -0.66
CA LYS A 186 2.64 -11.97 0.00
C LYS A 186 2.35 -10.68 -0.79
N SER A 187 2.58 -10.70 -2.11
CA SER A 187 2.35 -9.54 -2.97
C SER A 187 0.89 -9.11 -2.96
N ILE A 188 -0.04 -10.05 -3.11
CA ILE A 188 -1.48 -9.79 -3.08
C ILE A 188 -1.91 -9.27 -1.71
N LYS A 189 -1.42 -9.87 -0.62
CA LYS A 189 -1.75 -9.43 0.74
C LYS A 189 -1.22 -8.03 1.03
N ASP A 190 -0.02 -7.70 0.58
CA ASP A 190 0.58 -6.38 0.77
C ASP A 190 -0.16 -5.32 -0.05
N GLU A 191 -0.51 -5.62 -1.31
CA GLU A 191 -1.30 -4.73 -2.16
C GLU A 191 -2.71 -4.50 -1.60
N LYS A 192 -3.38 -5.57 -1.16
CA LYS A 192 -4.70 -5.47 -0.52
C LYS A 192 -4.65 -4.62 0.75
N LYS A 193 -3.65 -4.84 1.62
CA LYS A 193 -3.47 -4.02 2.84
C LYS A 193 -3.27 -2.54 2.52
N ILE A 194 -2.50 -2.23 1.47
CA ILE A 194 -2.31 -0.84 1.04
C ILE A 194 -3.64 -0.25 0.57
N ASN A 195 -4.39 -0.96 -0.26
CA ASN A 195 -5.70 -0.49 -0.73
C ASN A 195 -6.71 -0.32 0.42
N ASP A 196 -6.77 -1.27 1.35
CA ASP A 196 -7.64 -1.19 2.53
C ASP A 196 -7.25 0.02 3.41
N LEU A 197 -5.96 0.29 3.59
CA LEU A 197 -5.47 1.46 4.33
C LEU A 197 -5.76 2.78 3.62
N ILE A 198 -5.63 2.83 2.29
CA ILE A 198 -5.98 4.01 1.48
C ILE A 198 -7.48 4.29 1.62
N HIS A 199 -8.33 3.27 1.46
CA HIS A 199 -9.78 3.44 1.62
C HIS A 199 -10.16 3.87 3.04
N LEU A 200 -9.52 3.30 4.06
CA LEU A 200 -9.74 3.73 5.44
C LEU A 200 -9.33 5.21 5.63
N TYR A 201 -8.17 5.59 5.09
CA TYR A 201 -7.67 6.96 5.14
C TYR A 201 -8.63 7.96 4.47
N GLU A 202 -9.11 7.63 3.26
CA GLU A 202 -10.11 8.43 2.54
C GLU A 202 -11.43 8.54 3.32
N THR A 203 -11.91 7.43 3.88
CA THR A 203 -13.15 7.39 4.66
C THR A 203 -13.06 8.26 5.92
N VAL A 204 -11.93 8.20 6.64
CA VAL A 204 -11.71 9.03 7.83
C VAL A 204 -11.68 10.52 7.46
N ASN A 205 -10.99 10.89 6.39
CA ASN A 205 -10.95 12.29 5.92
C ASN A 205 -12.34 12.80 5.51
N HIS A 206 -13.13 11.96 4.84
CA HIS A 206 -14.51 12.30 4.49
C HIS A 206 -15.42 12.47 5.71
N ALA A 207 -15.23 11.66 6.77
CA ALA A 207 -16.05 11.73 7.97
C ALA A 207 -15.79 13.02 8.78
N THR A 208 -14.55 13.53 8.78
CA THR A 208 -14.21 14.76 9.52
C THR A 208 -14.49 16.04 8.74
N ASN A 209 -14.63 15.96 7.41
CA ASN A 209 -14.67 17.11 6.49
C ASN A 209 -13.46 18.05 6.65
N ASP A 210 -12.35 17.54 7.17
CA ASP A 210 -11.12 18.31 7.33
C ASP A 210 -10.38 18.35 5.99
N VAL A 211 -9.81 19.51 5.66
CA VAL A 211 -8.93 19.63 4.51
C VAL A 211 -7.50 19.33 4.94
N ILE A 212 -6.94 18.24 4.43
CA ILE A 212 -5.55 17.88 4.74
C ILE A 212 -4.60 18.57 3.77
N TRP A 213 -3.54 19.14 4.33
CA TRP A 213 -2.43 19.75 3.60
C TRP A 213 -1.11 19.05 3.95
N ASP A 214 -0.24 19.00 2.96
CA ASP A 214 1.08 18.39 3.03
C ASP A 214 2.09 19.38 2.47
N TYR A 215 2.93 19.90 3.35
CA TYR A 215 3.94 20.89 3.03
C TYR A 215 5.33 20.25 2.98
N ASP A 216 5.88 20.18 1.78
CA ASP A 216 7.28 19.86 1.53
C ASP A 216 8.12 21.11 1.79
N VAL A 217 8.80 21.11 2.94
CA VAL A 217 9.61 22.25 3.40
C VAL A 217 10.84 22.46 2.53
N VAL A 218 11.41 21.36 2.01
CA VAL A 218 12.66 21.38 1.24
C VAL A 218 12.42 22.01 -0.13
N ASN A 219 11.31 21.67 -0.77
CA ASN A 219 10.98 22.13 -2.12
C ASN A 219 10.02 23.33 -2.14
N ASP A 220 9.61 23.83 -0.97
CA ASP A 220 8.56 24.84 -0.76
C ASP A 220 7.29 24.54 -1.58
N ARG A 221 6.71 23.36 -1.36
CA ARG A 221 5.49 22.93 -2.06
C ARG A 221 4.40 22.51 -1.10
N VAL A 222 3.21 23.06 -1.28
CA VAL A 222 2.01 22.67 -0.56
C VAL A 222 1.13 21.82 -1.46
N LYS A 223 0.87 20.60 -1.03
CA LYS A 223 -0.09 19.70 -1.66
C LYS A 223 -1.39 19.69 -0.85
N TRP A 224 -2.46 20.08 -1.51
CA TRP A 224 -3.81 20.04 -0.95
C TRP A 224 -4.46 18.70 -1.28
N MET A 225 -4.97 18.01 -0.26
CA MET A 225 -5.71 16.77 -0.45
C MET A 225 -7.19 17.05 -0.75
N GLN A 226 -8.04 16.05 -0.60
CA GLN A 226 -9.47 16.18 -0.86
C GLN A 226 -10.12 17.17 0.11
N GLY A 227 -11.24 17.77 -0.29
CA GLY A 227 -11.97 18.76 0.50
C GLY A 227 -11.55 20.22 0.27
N TYR A 228 -10.34 20.52 -0.23
CA TYR A 228 -9.92 21.93 -0.42
C TYR A 228 -10.83 22.70 -1.40
N ASN A 229 -11.24 22.03 -2.48
CA ASN A 229 -12.17 22.60 -3.45
C ASN A 229 -13.60 22.70 -2.90
N GLU A 230 -14.10 21.63 -2.28
CA GLU A 230 -15.46 21.55 -1.74
C GLU A 230 -15.67 22.56 -0.60
N THR A 231 -14.69 22.72 0.30
CA THR A 231 -14.80 23.56 1.50
C THR A 231 -14.49 25.03 1.23
N TYR A 232 -13.51 25.32 0.36
CA TYR A 232 -13.00 26.68 0.13
C TYR A 232 -13.08 27.18 -1.32
N GLY A 233 -13.51 26.34 -2.27
CA GLY A 233 -13.72 26.72 -3.68
C GLY A 233 -12.46 26.79 -4.55
N TYR A 234 -11.28 26.48 -4.01
CA TYR A 234 -10.02 26.56 -4.76
C TYR A 234 -9.69 25.27 -5.51
N THR A 235 -8.98 25.38 -6.63
CA THR A 235 -8.33 24.23 -7.25
C THR A 235 -7.06 23.88 -6.47
N LYS A 236 -6.60 22.62 -6.55
CA LYS A 236 -5.36 22.18 -5.86
C LYS A 236 -4.12 22.98 -6.28
N GLU A 237 -4.15 23.58 -7.46
CA GLU A 237 -3.08 24.41 -8.03
C GLU A 237 -3.09 25.86 -7.50
N SER A 238 -4.14 26.28 -6.78
CA SER A 238 -4.35 27.67 -6.36
C SER A 238 -3.42 28.14 -5.22
N SER A 239 -2.64 27.24 -4.60
CA SER A 239 -1.66 27.56 -3.55
C SER A 239 -0.52 26.54 -3.63
N PRO A 240 0.42 26.71 -4.58
CA PRO A 240 1.47 25.74 -4.83
C PRO A 240 2.58 25.77 -3.76
N ASP A 241 2.76 26.90 -3.06
CA ASP A 241 3.78 27.14 -2.05
C ASP A 241 3.18 27.69 -0.75
N ILE A 242 3.99 27.77 0.31
CA ILE A 242 3.51 28.21 1.63
C ILE A 242 3.15 29.70 1.64
N SER A 243 3.84 30.53 0.86
CA SER A 243 3.58 31.97 0.80
C SER A 243 2.20 32.26 0.22
N ALA A 244 1.83 31.59 -0.87
CA ALA A 244 0.52 31.67 -1.49
C ALA A 244 -0.59 31.19 -0.55
N ALA A 245 -0.33 30.18 0.28
CA ALA A 245 -1.27 29.73 1.31
C ALA A 245 -1.44 30.79 2.43
N MET A 246 -0.34 31.37 2.91
CA MET A 246 -0.36 32.39 3.98
C MET A 246 -1.03 33.70 3.55
N GLN A 247 -0.99 34.05 2.27
CA GLN A 247 -1.69 35.23 1.73
C GLN A 247 -3.22 35.12 1.80
N LYS A 248 -3.77 33.90 1.91
CA LYS A 248 -5.21 33.64 2.05
C LYS A 248 -5.70 33.80 3.50
N ILE A 249 -4.79 33.96 4.46
CA ILE A 249 -5.14 34.30 5.84
C ILE A 249 -5.59 35.75 5.90
N HIS A 250 -6.65 36.01 6.67
CA HIS A 250 -7.15 37.35 6.93
C HIS A 250 -6.02 38.27 7.43
N PRO A 251 -5.93 39.54 6.95
CA PRO A 251 -4.82 40.44 7.28
C PRO A 251 -4.53 40.58 8.78
N ASP A 252 -5.57 40.72 9.62
CA ASP A 252 -5.41 40.86 11.08
C ASP A 252 -4.82 39.61 11.75
N ASP A 253 -5.11 38.43 11.21
CA ASP A 253 -4.73 37.14 11.84
C ASP A 253 -3.33 36.70 11.35
N ARG A 254 -2.91 37.18 10.19
CA ARG A 254 -1.71 36.72 9.47
C ARG A 254 -0.44 36.78 10.31
N LEU A 255 -0.20 37.90 11.01
CA LEU A 255 1.02 38.08 11.81
C LEU A 255 1.13 37.04 12.93
N LEU A 256 0.03 36.76 13.61
CA LEU A 256 -0.03 35.78 14.70
C LEU A 256 0.19 34.36 14.18
N VAL A 257 -0.45 34.01 13.07
CA VAL A 257 -0.30 32.68 12.46
C VAL A 257 1.12 32.46 11.95
N MET A 258 1.71 33.45 11.28
CA MET A 258 3.10 33.38 10.80
C MET A 258 4.09 33.21 11.96
N ALA A 259 3.90 33.94 13.06
CA ALA A 259 4.75 33.80 14.25
C ALA A 259 4.62 32.40 14.88
N SER A 260 3.40 31.85 14.95
CA SER A 260 3.18 30.47 15.42
C SER A 260 3.85 29.44 14.51
N PHE A 261 3.70 29.59 13.19
CA PHE A 261 4.32 28.72 12.20
C PHE A 261 5.85 28.78 12.25
N GLN A 262 6.43 29.97 12.46
CA GLN A 262 7.88 30.16 12.52
C GLN A 262 8.54 29.41 13.70
N LYS A 263 7.82 29.21 14.82
CA LYS A 263 8.33 28.45 15.99
C LYS A 263 8.67 27.00 15.67
N ILE A 264 8.12 26.44 14.61
CA ILE A 264 8.43 25.09 14.13
C ILE A 264 9.87 25.02 13.63
N PHE A 265 10.31 26.10 12.99
CA PHE A 265 11.66 26.23 12.43
C PHE A 265 12.66 26.70 13.46
N THR A 266 12.29 27.71 14.28
CA THR A 266 13.20 28.30 15.27
C THR A 266 13.34 27.46 16.53
N ASP A 267 12.22 26.98 17.07
CA ASP A 267 12.16 26.31 18.38
C ASP A 267 12.04 24.79 18.22
N LYS A 268 12.06 24.29 16.98
CA LYS A 268 11.91 22.87 16.62
C LYS A 268 10.62 22.25 17.19
N GLN A 269 9.55 23.03 17.27
CA GLN A 269 8.26 22.54 17.75
C GLN A 269 7.67 21.53 16.76
N LYS A 270 7.26 20.37 17.28
CA LYS A 270 6.65 19.31 16.47
C LYS A 270 5.21 19.61 16.06
N TYR A 271 4.51 20.44 16.83
CA TYR A 271 3.07 20.67 16.66
C TYR A 271 2.79 22.12 16.32
N PHE A 272 1.94 22.31 15.32
CA PHE A 272 1.35 23.59 14.94
C PHE A 272 -0.12 23.60 15.33
N PHE A 273 -0.58 24.73 15.88
CA PHE A 273 -1.98 24.98 16.15
C PHE A 273 -2.28 26.46 15.91
N ALA A 274 -3.37 26.75 15.19
CA ALA A 274 -3.92 28.09 15.08
C ALA A 274 -5.42 28.06 14.76
N GLU A 275 -6.19 29.01 15.29
CA GLU A 275 -7.54 29.32 14.82
C GLU A 275 -7.51 30.69 14.14
N TYR A 276 -7.96 30.78 12.89
CA TYR A 276 -7.89 32.02 12.11
C TYR A 276 -8.93 32.06 10.99
N ARG A 277 -9.12 33.24 10.39
CA ARG A 277 -10.00 33.42 9.24
C ARG A 277 -9.25 33.14 7.94
N TYR A 278 -9.78 32.22 7.14
CA TYR A 278 -9.24 31.83 5.84
C TYR A 278 -10.16 32.26 4.70
N ARG A 279 -9.58 32.86 3.66
CA ARG A 279 -10.31 33.41 2.52
C ARG A 279 -10.68 32.31 1.53
N CYS A 280 -11.96 32.15 1.24
CA CYS A 280 -12.49 31.28 0.20
C CYS A 280 -12.32 31.88 -1.20
N ALA A 281 -12.48 31.07 -2.25
CA ALA A 281 -12.30 31.49 -3.64
C ALA A 281 -13.32 32.56 -4.09
N ASP A 282 -14.49 32.62 -3.46
CA ASP A 282 -15.52 33.64 -3.66
C ASP A 282 -15.21 34.98 -2.94
N GLY A 283 -14.11 35.02 -2.16
CA GLY A 283 -13.69 36.19 -1.38
C GLY A 283 -14.24 36.25 0.05
N SER A 284 -15.16 35.35 0.44
CA SER A 284 -15.66 35.25 1.81
C SER A 284 -14.58 34.71 2.75
N PHE A 285 -14.76 34.89 4.06
CA PHE A 285 -13.87 34.33 5.08
C PHE A 285 -14.61 33.33 5.95
N LYS A 286 -13.94 32.22 6.26
CA LYS A 286 -14.41 31.22 7.23
C LYS A 286 -13.44 31.12 8.39
N TYR A 287 -13.96 30.93 9.60
CA TYR A 287 -13.14 30.53 10.73
C TYR A 287 -12.71 29.08 10.58
N ILE A 288 -11.41 28.86 10.69
CA ILE A 288 -10.83 27.52 10.62
C ILE A 288 -9.97 27.24 11.84
N ARG A 289 -9.89 25.97 12.19
CA ARG A 289 -8.91 25.43 13.14
C ARG A 289 -7.90 24.61 12.35
N ASP A 290 -6.64 25.01 12.41
CA ASP A 290 -5.56 24.38 11.69
C ASP A 290 -4.59 23.70 12.66
N ARG A 291 -4.27 22.44 12.37
CA ARG A 291 -3.38 21.60 13.18
C ARG A 291 -2.38 20.92 12.29
N GLY A 292 -1.10 21.09 12.59
CA GLY A 292 -0.01 20.49 11.81
C GLY A 292 0.97 19.71 12.68
N PHE A 293 1.61 18.72 12.07
CA PHE A 293 2.72 17.97 12.64
C PHE A 293 3.94 18.07 11.73
N ALA A 294 5.07 18.49 12.31
CA ALA A 294 6.34 18.61 11.60
C ALA A 294 7.19 17.34 11.74
N ILE A 295 7.74 16.92 10.61
CA ILE A 295 8.65 15.80 10.46
C ILE A 295 10.05 16.38 10.24
N PHE A 296 10.99 15.91 11.04
CA PHE A 296 12.37 16.38 11.04
C PHE A 296 13.29 15.28 10.51
N ASP A 297 14.40 15.67 9.90
CA ASP A 297 15.47 14.75 9.52
C ASP A 297 16.35 14.36 10.72
N SER A 298 17.43 13.62 10.45
CA SER A 298 18.40 13.19 11.47
C SER A 298 19.17 14.35 12.11
N ASP A 299 19.29 15.48 11.42
CA ASP A 299 20.01 16.66 11.88
C ASP A 299 19.10 17.64 12.66
N GLY A 300 17.80 17.32 12.74
CA GLY A 300 16.81 18.12 13.45
C GLY A 300 16.25 19.26 12.61
N GLU A 301 16.40 19.24 11.29
CA GLU A 301 15.80 20.20 10.38
C GLU A 301 14.41 19.73 9.91
N PRO A 302 13.41 20.62 9.90
CA PRO A 302 12.08 20.26 9.42
C PRO A 302 12.13 20.02 7.90
N ILE A 303 11.75 18.82 7.47
CA ILE A 303 11.75 18.43 6.05
C ILE A 303 10.34 18.36 5.47
N ARG A 304 9.32 18.18 6.32
CA ARG A 304 7.94 18.04 5.89
C ARG A 304 6.97 18.39 7.00
N MET A 305 5.79 18.87 6.65
CA MET A 305 4.71 19.06 7.60
C MET A 305 3.39 18.54 7.03
N ILE A 306 2.59 17.89 7.86
CA ILE A 306 1.26 17.41 7.47
C ILE A 306 0.26 17.97 8.47
N GLY A 307 -0.83 18.52 7.98
CA GLY A 307 -1.85 19.09 8.85
C GLY A 307 -3.25 19.08 8.26
N ALA A 308 -4.21 19.47 9.09
CA ALA A 308 -5.63 19.43 8.79
C ALA A 308 -6.27 20.76 9.17
N MET A 309 -6.98 21.36 8.22
CA MET A 309 -7.80 22.55 8.40
C MET A 309 -9.27 22.12 8.56
N GLN A 310 -9.83 22.40 9.73
CA GLN A 310 -11.22 22.15 10.05
C GLN A 310 -12.03 23.45 9.94
N ASP A 311 -13.15 23.43 9.21
CA ASP A 311 -14.13 24.53 9.22
C ASP A 311 -14.86 24.57 10.57
N ILE A 312 -14.73 25.67 11.31
CA ILE A 312 -15.33 25.86 12.64
C ILE A 312 -16.35 27.00 12.65
N ASP A 313 -16.82 27.49 11.51
CA ASP A 313 -17.78 28.61 11.43
C ASP A 313 -19.04 28.33 12.25
N LYS A 314 -19.61 27.13 12.10
CA LYS A 314 -20.80 26.71 12.85
C LYS A 314 -20.52 26.71 14.35
N GLN A 315 -19.36 26.19 14.76
CA GLN A 315 -18.95 26.16 16.17
C GLN A 315 -18.84 27.59 16.73
N LYS A 316 -18.16 28.50 16.03
CA LYS A 316 -18.01 29.90 16.45
C LYS A 316 -19.34 30.64 16.53
N LYS A 317 -20.26 30.38 15.59
CA LYS A 317 -21.62 30.94 15.65
C LYS A 317 -22.38 30.50 16.90
N TYR A 318 -22.33 29.20 17.23
CA TYR A 318 -22.95 28.69 18.46
C TYR A 318 -22.28 29.24 19.73
N GLU A 319 -20.95 29.33 19.76
CA GLU A 319 -20.21 29.95 20.87
C GLU A 319 -20.66 31.40 21.09
N GLN A 320 -20.77 32.19 20.01
CA GLN A 320 -21.20 33.58 20.11
C GLN A 320 -22.67 33.71 20.54
N GLN A 321 -23.56 32.85 20.03
CA GLN A 321 -24.95 32.81 20.46
C GLN A 321 -25.06 32.50 21.95
N LEU A 322 -24.31 31.52 22.45
CA LEU A 322 -24.29 31.15 23.86
C LEU A 322 -23.75 32.28 24.74
N LEU A 323 -22.69 32.97 24.29
CA LEU A 323 -22.15 34.14 24.99
C LEU A 323 -23.19 35.26 25.10
N ASN A 324 -23.88 35.57 24.00
CA ASN A 324 -24.92 36.59 23.98
C ASN A 324 -26.08 36.23 24.93
N GLN A 325 -26.50 34.96 24.93
CA GLN A 325 -27.54 34.47 25.85
C GLN A 325 -27.09 34.57 27.32
N ASN A 326 -25.83 34.23 27.63
CA ASN A 326 -25.29 34.35 28.98
C ASN A 326 -25.22 35.80 29.46
N GLU A 327 -24.82 36.74 28.60
CA GLU A 327 -24.82 38.17 28.95
C GLU A 327 -26.24 38.69 29.20
N GLN A 328 -27.22 38.30 28.37
CA GLN A 328 -28.63 38.63 28.61
C GLN A 328 -29.14 38.07 29.94
N LEU A 329 -28.80 36.81 30.27
CA LEU A 329 -29.19 36.20 31.55
C LEU A 329 -28.56 36.93 32.74
N LYS A 330 -27.29 37.36 32.64
CA LYS A 330 -26.64 38.15 33.69
C LYS A 330 -27.31 39.51 33.89
N GLU A 331 -27.69 40.19 32.82
CA GLU A 331 -28.40 41.46 32.89
C GLU A 331 -29.76 41.31 33.57
N ILE A 332 -30.55 40.29 33.20
CA ILE A 332 -31.83 39.97 33.85
C ILE A 332 -31.64 39.64 35.33
N ALA A 333 -30.62 38.83 35.67
CA ALA A 333 -30.32 38.50 37.07
C ALA A 333 -29.91 39.72 37.89
N TRP A 334 -29.13 40.63 37.30
CA TRP A 334 -28.75 41.90 37.92
C TRP A 334 -29.97 42.80 38.16
N LEU A 335 -30.83 42.97 37.14
CA LEU A 335 -32.08 43.74 37.25
C LEU A 335 -33.00 43.15 38.33
N ASN A 336 -33.18 41.84 38.37
CA ASN A 336 -33.97 41.17 39.40
C ASN A 336 -33.44 41.48 40.80
N SER A 337 -32.14 41.30 41.04
CA SER A 337 -31.54 41.61 42.34
C SER A 337 -31.63 43.08 42.71
N HIS A 338 -31.56 44.01 41.77
CA HIS A 338 -31.57 45.44 42.07
C HIS A 338 -32.99 46.00 42.26
N GLN A 339 -33.90 45.68 41.33
CA GLN A 339 -35.24 46.26 41.27
C GLN A 339 -36.23 45.59 42.24
N VAL A 340 -36.09 44.29 42.51
CA VAL A 340 -36.97 43.56 43.45
C VAL A 340 -36.54 43.77 44.90
N ARG A 341 -35.21 43.82 45.14
CA ARG A 341 -34.68 43.92 46.52
C ARG A 341 -35.05 45.23 47.20
N ARG A 342 -35.07 46.35 46.47
CA ARG A 342 -35.38 47.67 47.03
C ARG A 342 -36.79 47.73 47.68
N PRO A 343 -37.89 47.49 46.95
CA PRO A 343 -39.23 47.51 47.56
C PRO A 343 -39.42 46.39 48.57
N LEU A 344 -38.79 45.21 48.37
CA LEU A 344 -38.84 44.13 49.35
C LEU A 344 -38.21 44.52 50.70
N SER A 345 -37.04 45.17 50.68
CA SER A 345 -36.40 45.69 51.89
C SER A 345 -37.28 46.74 52.59
N ASN A 346 -37.95 47.61 51.83
CA ASN A 346 -38.89 48.59 52.39
C ASN A 346 -40.08 47.89 53.07
N ILE A 347 -40.69 46.90 52.41
CA ILE A 347 -41.80 46.11 52.97
C ILE A 347 -41.37 45.44 54.28
N LEU A 348 -40.20 44.79 54.30
CA LEU A 348 -39.69 44.13 55.50
C LEU A 348 -39.46 45.12 56.66
N ALA A 349 -38.90 46.30 56.38
CA ALA A 349 -38.72 47.35 57.37
C ALA A 349 -40.05 47.88 57.92
N LEU A 350 -41.02 48.15 57.04
CA LEU A 350 -42.36 48.61 57.42
C LEU A 350 -43.12 47.58 58.24
N ILE A 351 -43.01 46.28 57.90
CA ILE A 351 -43.58 45.20 58.71
C ILE A 351 -43.00 45.18 60.12
N SER A 352 -41.69 45.44 60.28
CA SER A 352 -41.09 45.55 61.61
C SER A 352 -41.65 46.72 62.39
N LEU A 353 -41.75 47.90 61.76
CA LEU A 353 -42.30 49.11 62.38
C LEU A 353 -43.77 48.95 62.79
N ILE A 354 -44.58 48.27 61.98
CA ILE A 354 -45.98 47.95 62.32
C ILE A 354 -46.05 47.03 63.53
N LYS A 355 -45.16 46.04 63.64
CA LYS A 355 -45.14 45.11 64.78
C LYS A 355 -44.73 45.76 66.09
N ASP A 356 -43.88 46.78 66.01
CA ASP A 356 -43.32 47.46 67.17
C ASP A 356 -44.13 48.70 67.60
N SER A 357 -45.13 49.12 66.81
CA SER A 357 -45.95 50.30 67.10
C SER A 357 -47.18 49.97 67.95
N GLU A 358 -47.42 50.81 68.98
CA GLU A 358 -48.63 50.75 69.83
C GLU A 358 -49.67 51.81 69.44
N ASN A 359 -49.34 52.70 68.49
CA ASN A 359 -50.20 53.81 68.05
C ASN A 359 -50.96 53.46 66.76
N GLY A 360 -52.29 53.54 66.81
CA GLY A 360 -53.16 53.20 65.68
C GLY A 360 -53.02 54.14 64.47
N GLU A 361 -52.67 55.42 64.67
CA GLU A 361 -52.45 56.36 63.57
C GLU A 361 -51.15 56.04 62.81
N ASP A 362 -50.04 55.75 63.52
CA ASP A 362 -48.76 55.36 62.91
C ASP A 362 -48.87 54.03 62.15
N ILE A 363 -49.66 53.08 62.68
CA ILE A 363 -49.93 51.81 62.01
C ILE A 363 -50.63 52.02 60.67
N LEU A 364 -51.61 52.94 60.60
CA LEU A 364 -52.32 53.24 59.34
C LEU A 364 -51.37 53.88 58.32
N GLU A 365 -50.50 54.80 58.74
CA GLU A 365 -49.50 55.40 57.84
C GLU A 365 -48.49 54.37 57.31
N PHE A 366 -48.00 53.46 58.15
CA PHE A 366 -47.11 52.39 57.69
C PHE A 366 -47.80 51.39 56.75
N ILE A 367 -49.10 51.13 56.94
CA ILE A 367 -49.90 50.32 56.01
C ILE A 367 -49.99 50.99 54.64
N ASP A 368 -50.18 52.31 54.57
CA ASP A 368 -50.19 53.05 53.32
C ASP A 368 -48.83 52.97 52.60
N PHE A 369 -47.72 53.15 53.32
CA PHE A 369 -46.37 52.96 52.74
C PHE A 369 -46.09 51.52 52.30
N LEU A 370 -46.67 50.54 53.00
CA LEU A 370 -46.55 49.13 52.65
C LEU A 370 -47.32 48.83 51.36
N ALA A 371 -48.50 49.44 51.18
CA ALA A 371 -49.26 49.36 49.94
C ALA A 371 -48.50 49.96 48.75
N VAL A 372 -47.85 51.12 48.95
CA VAL A 372 -46.99 51.75 47.94
C VAL A 372 -45.81 50.84 47.59
N SER A 373 -45.07 50.34 48.58
CA SER A 373 -43.92 49.46 48.36
C SER A 373 -44.31 48.13 47.71
N SER A 374 -45.50 47.60 48.03
CA SER A 374 -46.03 46.39 47.39
C SER A 374 -46.37 46.62 45.92
N LYS A 375 -46.90 47.81 45.58
CA LYS A 375 -47.16 48.21 44.20
C LYS A 375 -45.85 48.41 43.42
N GLU A 376 -44.85 49.05 44.02
CA GLU A 376 -43.52 49.19 43.41
C GLU A 376 -42.88 47.83 43.11
N LEU A 377 -43.05 46.85 44.01
CA LEU A 377 -42.59 45.48 43.79
C LEU A 377 -43.32 44.81 42.61
N ASP A 378 -44.64 44.95 42.53
CA ASP A 378 -45.44 44.40 41.43
C ASP A 378 -45.04 45.02 40.08
N ASP A 379 -44.89 46.35 40.04
CA ASP A 379 -44.43 47.09 38.87
C ASP A 379 -43.03 46.63 38.42
N ALA A 380 -42.11 46.40 39.37
CA ALA A 380 -40.78 45.88 39.09
C ALA A 380 -40.84 44.45 38.49
N VAL A 381 -41.68 43.57 39.03
CA VAL A 381 -41.86 42.21 38.51
C VAL A 381 -42.47 42.23 37.11
N VAL A 382 -43.48 43.06 36.87
CA VAL A 382 -44.11 43.24 35.54
C VAL A 382 -43.09 43.74 34.52
N MET A 383 -42.26 44.72 34.89
CA MET A 383 -41.19 45.24 34.02
C MET A 383 -40.18 44.16 33.63
N ILE A 384 -39.69 43.39 34.61
CA ILE A 384 -38.72 42.30 34.37
C ILE A 384 -39.32 41.22 33.47
N ASN A 385 -40.57 40.82 33.70
CA ASN A 385 -41.25 39.82 32.87
C ASN A 385 -41.41 40.31 31.43
N LYS A 386 -41.80 41.59 31.24
CA LYS A 386 -41.93 42.19 29.90
C LYS A 386 -40.60 42.19 29.14
N GLN A 387 -39.50 42.59 29.77
CA GLN A 387 -38.16 42.57 29.16
C GLN A 387 -37.70 41.14 28.83
N THR A 388 -38.04 40.17 29.68
CA THR A 388 -37.73 38.76 29.44
C THR A 388 -38.51 38.19 28.23
N MET A 389 -39.75 38.66 28.01
CA MET A 389 -40.57 38.26 26.87
C MET A 389 -40.17 38.97 25.57
N GLU A 390 -39.89 40.27 25.61
CA GLU A 390 -39.38 41.03 24.45
C GLU A 390 -38.00 40.50 24.00
N GLY A 391 -37.14 40.11 24.95
CA GLY A 391 -35.88 39.42 24.67
C GLY A 391 -36.05 38.06 23.97
N LYS A 392 -37.14 37.33 24.24
CA LYS A 392 -37.48 36.07 23.56
C LYS A 392 -37.97 36.30 22.13
N ASP A 393 -38.82 37.29 21.90
CA ASP A 393 -39.41 37.54 20.57
C ASP A 393 -38.38 38.10 19.57
N VAL A 394 -37.44 38.94 20.02
CA VAL A 394 -36.32 39.41 19.19
C VAL A 394 -35.38 38.25 18.83
N GLN A 395 -35.16 37.29 19.74
CA GLN A 395 -34.32 36.12 19.49
C GLN A 395 -34.96 35.17 18.46
N LEU A 396 -36.26 34.87 18.60
CA LEU A 396 -37.01 34.04 17.64
C LEU A 396 -37.03 34.62 16.22
N SER A 397 -37.08 35.95 16.08
CA SER A 397 -37.05 36.60 14.77
C SER A 397 -35.68 36.51 14.05
N LYS A 398 -34.59 36.40 14.81
CA LYS A 398 -33.22 36.28 14.25
C LYS A 398 -32.82 34.85 13.93
N ASP A 399 -33.44 33.85 14.55
CA ASP A 399 -33.16 32.44 14.28
C ASP A 399 -33.95 31.90 13.06
N ILE A 400 -34.93 32.67 12.53
CA ILE A 400 -35.76 32.31 11.37
C ILE A 400 -35.29 32.99 10.06
N ALA A 401 -34.41 33.99 10.14
CA ALA A 401 -33.80 34.69 9.00
C ALA A 401 -32.36 34.22 8.76
#